data_AF-A0A9R1XKA5-F1
#
_entry.id   AF-A0A9R1XKA5-F1
#
_cell.length_a   1.000
_cell.length_b   1.000
_cell.length_c   1.000
_cell.angle_alpha   90.00
_cell.angle_beta   90.00
_cell.angle_gamma   90.00
#
_symmetry.space_group_name_H-M   'P 1'
#
loop_
_entity.id
_entity.type
_entity.pdbx_description
1 polymer ?
#
loop_
_entity_poly.entity_id
_entity_poly.type
_entity_poly.pdbx_seq_one_letter_code
_entity_poly.pdbx_strand_id
1 'polypeptide(L)'
;MSDGLVHNQLVLYASPVKNPRAFLGTLPTTLVPKDDKSRNTDAEQKDLRIAWQYKKYLGENKQHNEERDGNIEYCNEFDLRKPIEKYLITGNRVECFSLLDCSNLVGFCDSWSKFISQFPKY
;
A
#
# COMPACT_ATOMS: atom_id res chain seq x y z
N MET A 1 -1.07 8.49 -4.96
CA MET A 1 0.36 8.36 -4.62
C MET A 1 0.58 8.02 -3.15
N SER A 2 0.11 8.83 -2.18
CA SER A 2 0.26 8.51 -0.74
C SER A 2 -0.22 7.10 -0.39
N ASP A 3 -1.37 6.71 -0.93
CA ASP A 3 -1.96 5.38 -0.72
C ASP A 3 -1.04 4.26 -1.20
N GLY A 4 -0.49 4.38 -2.40
CA GLY A 4 0.53 3.46 -2.90
C GLY A 4 1.77 3.41 -2.02
N LEU A 5 2.15 4.52 -1.35
CA LEU A 5 3.25 4.51 -0.39
C LEU A 5 2.87 3.81 0.93
N VAL A 6 1.67 4.01 1.43
CA VAL A 6 1.20 3.33 2.64
C VAL A 6 1.15 1.81 2.42
N HIS A 7 0.73 1.38 1.23
CA HIS A 7 0.66 -0.02 0.84
C HIS A 7 1.96 -0.61 0.27
N ASN A 8 3.08 0.11 0.35
CA ASN A 8 4.38 -0.32 -0.19
C ASN A 8 4.33 -0.79 -1.66
N GLN A 9 3.53 -0.10 -2.48
CA GLN A 9 3.43 -0.34 -3.92
C GLN A 9 4.57 0.37 -4.67
N LEU A 10 4.91 -0.14 -5.85
CA LEU A 10 5.79 0.55 -6.78
C LEU A 10 5.13 1.84 -7.26
N VAL A 11 5.83 2.96 -7.20
CA VAL A 11 5.32 4.26 -7.65
C VAL A 11 6.30 4.91 -8.61
N LEU A 12 5.82 5.28 -9.81
CA LEU A 12 6.56 6.13 -10.74
C LEU A 12 5.91 7.52 -10.75
N TYR A 13 6.71 8.55 -10.53
CA TYR A 13 6.28 9.94 -10.57
C TYR A 13 7.07 10.74 -11.61
N ALA A 14 6.39 11.21 -12.65
CA ALA A 14 6.97 12.07 -13.68
C ALA A 14 6.40 13.49 -13.57
N SER A 15 7.26 14.51 -13.63
CA SER A 15 6.85 15.91 -13.49
C SER A 15 7.74 16.86 -14.29
N PRO A 16 7.21 18.00 -14.78
CA PRO A 16 7.99 19.02 -15.50
C PRO A 16 8.79 19.93 -14.54
N VAL A 17 9.46 19.35 -13.55
CA VAL A 17 10.26 20.09 -12.55
C VAL A 17 11.62 19.42 -12.40
N LYS A 18 12.67 20.21 -12.13
CA LYS A 18 14.05 19.71 -12.03
C LYS A 18 14.24 18.66 -10.93
N ASN A 19 13.54 18.81 -9.82
CA ASN A 19 13.60 17.87 -8.70
C ASN A 19 12.20 17.34 -8.36
N PRO A 20 11.71 16.33 -9.11
CA PRO A 20 10.38 15.75 -8.88
C PRO A 20 10.25 15.11 -7.49
N ARG A 21 11.35 14.64 -6.89
CA ARG A 21 11.34 13.99 -5.57
C ARG A 21 10.90 14.93 -4.44
N ALA A 22 11.08 16.23 -4.60
CA ALA A 22 10.65 17.22 -3.62
C ALA A 22 9.13 17.18 -3.35
N PHE A 23 8.33 16.83 -4.36
CA PHE A 23 6.88 16.69 -4.24
C PHE A 23 6.46 15.51 -3.33
N LEU A 24 7.29 14.47 -3.22
CA LEU A 24 6.94 13.31 -2.38
C LEU A 24 6.80 13.72 -0.90
N GLY A 25 7.58 14.70 -0.45
CA GLY A 25 7.50 15.23 0.91
C GLY A 25 6.26 16.07 1.19
N THR A 26 5.48 16.42 0.16
CA THR A 26 4.23 17.18 0.30
C THR A 26 3.00 16.29 0.19
N LEU A 27 3.18 14.99 -0.03
CA LEU A 27 2.09 14.02 -0.04
C LEU A 27 1.41 14.00 1.33
N PRO A 28 0.07 13.91 1.40
CA PRO A 28 -0.63 13.87 2.68
C PRO A 28 -0.37 12.54 3.40
N THR A 29 -0.34 12.60 4.72
CA THR A 29 -0.28 11.42 5.60
C THR A 29 -1.66 10.83 5.84
N THR A 30 -1.74 9.57 6.26
CA THR A 30 -3.02 8.95 6.61
C THR A 30 -3.56 9.53 7.92
N LEU A 31 -4.87 9.71 7.98
CA LEU A 31 -5.60 9.86 9.24
C LEU A 31 -5.61 8.50 9.90
N VAL A 32 -4.60 8.26 10.72
CA VAL A 32 -4.46 7.12 11.64
C VAL A 32 -5.80 6.41 11.95
N PRO A 33 -6.01 5.15 11.52
CA PRO A 33 -6.55 4.12 12.38
C PRO A 33 -5.33 3.32 12.85
N LYS A 34 -4.65 3.83 13.88
CA LYS A 34 -3.60 3.05 14.55
C LYS A 34 -4.37 1.97 15.27
N ASP A 35 -4.07 0.72 14.92
CA ASP A 35 -4.24 -0.47 15.75
C ASP A 35 -5.26 -0.28 16.88
N ASP A 36 -6.43 -0.90 16.75
CA ASP A 36 -7.19 -1.31 17.91
C ASP A 36 -6.39 -2.39 18.68
N LYS A 37 -5.28 -1.98 19.31
CA LYS A 37 -4.77 -2.58 20.53
C LYS A 37 -5.67 -2.12 21.67
N SER A 38 -6.97 -2.42 21.60
CA SER A 38 -7.84 -2.41 22.77
C SER A 38 -8.12 -3.84 23.16
N ARG A 39 -7.45 -4.25 24.24
CA ARG A 39 -7.76 -5.44 25.02
C ARG A 39 -9.25 -5.44 25.38
N ASN A 40 -9.83 -6.64 25.36
CA ASN A 40 -11.04 -7.07 26.05
C ASN A 40 -12.36 -6.51 25.55
N THR A 41 -13.11 -7.38 24.88
CA THR A 41 -14.48 -7.68 25.32
C THR A 41 -14.69 -9.20 25.27
N ASP A 42 -14.69 -9.83 26.44
CA ASP A 42 -15.10 -11.23 26.70
C ASP A 42 -16.59 -11.50 26.39
N ALA A 43 -17.16 -10.81 25.40
CA ALA A 43 -18.58 -10.85 25.06
C ALA A 43 -18.90 -11.82 23.91
N GLU A 44 -17.91 -12.19 23.07
CA GLU A 44 -18.12 -13.02 21.88
C GLU A 44 -18.12 -14.54 22.14
N GLN A 45 -17.85 -14.97 23.38
CA GLN A 45 -17.66 -16.39 23.67
C GLN A 45 -18.96 -17.23 23.63
N LYS A 46 -20.14 -16.59 23.54
CA LYS A 46 -21.45 -17.28 23.58
C LYS A 46 -21.98 -17.73 22.21
N ASP A 47 -21.52 -17.14 21.10
CA ASP A 47 -21.99 -17.48 19.74
C ASP A 47 -21.09 -18.49 18.99
N LEU A 48 -19.93 -18.82 19.55
CA LEU A 48 -18.99 -19.80 18.97
C LEU A 48 -19.51 -21.25 19.00
N ARG A 49 -20.61 -21.53 19.72
CA ARG A 49 -21.19 -22.89 19.82
C ARG A 49 -21.75 -23.38 18.49
N ILE A 50 -22.28 -22.47 17.68
CA ILE A 50 -22.85 -22.77 16.36
C ILE A 50 -21.73 -22.91 15.32
N ALA A 51 -20.71 -22.04 15.36
CA ALA A 51 -19.61 -22.03 14.41
C ALA A 51 -18.72 -23.30 14.45
N TRP A 52 -18.49 -23.89 15.64
CA TRP A 52 -17.70 -25.13 15.75
C TRP A 52 -18.34 -26.34 15.07
N GLN A 53 -19.66 -26.38 14.92
CA GLN A 53 -20.35 -27.50 14.27
C GLN A 53 -20.09 -27.53 12.75
N TYR A 54 -19.85 -26.38 12.12
CA TYR A 54 -19.56 -26.28 10.68
C TYR A 54 -18.12 -26.69 10.32
N LYS A 55 -17.22 -26.82 11.31
CA LYS A 55 -15.81 -27.22 11.11
C LYS A 55 -15.66 -28.65 10.57
N LYS A 56 -16.66 -29.52 10.76
CA LYS A 56 -16.61 -30.93 10.29
C LYS A 56 -16.84 -31.09 8.78
N TYR A 57 -17.42 -30.08 8.13
CA TYR A 57 -17.80 -30.13 6.71
C TYR A 57 -16.95 -29.22 5.81
N LEU A 58 -15.98 -28.51 6.38
CA LEU A 58 -15.23 -27.45 5.71
C LEU A 58 -13.75 -27.80 5.44
N GLY A 59 -13.41 -29.08 5.33
CA GLY A 59 -12.03 -29.52 5.17
C GLY A 59 -11.86 -30.70 4.24
N GLU A 60 -11.84 -30.44 2.93
CA GLU A 60 -11.10 -31.22 1.92
C GLU A 60 -11.14 -30.45 0.58
N ASN A 61 -10.49 -29.28 0.54
CA ASN A 61 -9.97 -28.57 -0.66
C ASN A 61 -9.93 -27.05 -0.42
N LYS A 62 -9.04 -26.56 0.45
CA LYS A 62 -8.33 -25.31 0.19
C LYS A 62 -6.91 -25.47 0.74
N GLN A 63 -5.96 -25.48 -0.19
CA GLN A 63 -4.55 -25.32 0.12
C GLN A 63 -4.37 -24.07 0.99
N HIS A 64 -3.64 -24.27 2.07
CA HIS A 64 -2.96 -23.30 2.90
C HIS A 64 -2.77 -21.92 2.24
N ASN A 65 -3.72 -21.02 2.46
CA ASN A 65 -3.45 -19.60 2.38
C ASN A 65 -3.89 -18.99 3.69
N GLU A 66 -2.91 -18.49 4.43
CA GLU A 66 -3.05 -17.75 5.67
C GLU A 66 -3.77 -16.43 5.36
N GLU A 67 -5.09 -16.47 5.19
CA GLU A 67 -5.94 -15.29 5.29
C GLU A 67 -5.94 -14.88 6.76
N ARG A 68 -4.91 -14.11 7.11
CA ARG A 68 -4.90 -13.28 8.31
C ARG A 68 -6.14 -12.40 8.27
N ASP A 69 -7.00 -12.62 9.25
CA ASP A 69 -7.73 -11.59 9.98
C ASP A 69 -7.10 -10.21 9.79
N GLY A 70 -7.65 -9.42 8.87
CA GLY A 70 -7.03 -8.20 8.39
C GLY A 70 -7.95 -7.53 7.40
N ASN A 71 -8.68 -6.55 7.88
CA ASN A 71 -9.43 -5.61 7.05
C ASN A 71 -8.43 -4.98 6.06
N ILE A 72 -8.35 -5.48 4.82
CA ILE A 72 -7.50 -4.90 3.79
C ILE A 72 -8.19 -3.59 3.40
N GLU A 73 -7.87 -2.52 4.13
CA GLU A 73 -8.31 -1.18 3.77
C GLU A 73 -7.73 -0.86 2.39
N TYR A 74 -8.61 -0.92 1.39
CA TYR A 74 -8.25 -0.64 0.00
C TYR A 74 -7.99 0.85 -0.25
N CYS A 75 -8.54 1.72 0.59
CA CYS A 75 -8.35 3.16 0.53
C CYS A 75 -8.23 3.73 1.95
N ASN A 76 -7.17 4.49 2.19
CA ASN A 76 -6.98 5.18 3.46
C ASN A 76 -7.65 6.57 3.46
N GLU A 77 -8.04 7.04 4.63
CA GLU A 77 -8.37 8.47 4.84
C GLU A 77 -7.08 9.28 5.06
N PHE A 78 -7.02 10.52 4.59
CA PHE A 78 -5.78 11.33 4.58
C PHE A 78 -5.94 12.69 5.25
N ASP A 79 -4.96 13.09 6.09
CA ASP A 79 -4.89 14.42 6.68
C ASP A 79 -4.09 15.34 5.74
N LEU A 80 -4.79 16.16 4.97
CA LEU A 80 -4.17 17.09 4.03
C LEU A 80 -3.32 18.18 4.69
N ARG A 81 -3.43 18.36 6.00
CA ARG A 81 -2.67 19.38 6.76
C ARG A 81 -1.28 18.89 7.15
N LYS A 82 -1.02 17.58 7.05
CA LYS A 82 0.23 16.96 7.50
C LYS A 82 0.91 16.19 6.37
N PRO A 83 2.22 16.41 6.16
CA PRO A 83 2.96 15.65 5.18
C PRO A 83 3.15 14.19 5.63
N ILE A 84 3.31 13.29 4.65
CA ILE A 84 3.59 11.88 4.84
C ILE A 84 4.91 11.66 5.57
N GLU A 85 5.00 10.57 6.32
CA GLU A 85 6.19 10.22 7.07
C GLU A 85 7.35 9.85 6.14
N LYS A 86 8.53 10.44 6.38
CA LYS A 86 9.69 10.33 5.49
C LYS A 86 10.14 8.88 5.24
N TYR A 87 9.95 7.99 6.22
CA TYR A 87 10.34 6.59 6.07
C TYR A 87 9.50 5.85 5.02
N LEU A 88 8.25 6.26 4.79
CA LEU A 88 7.42 5.69 3.71
C LEU A 88 7.94 6.10 2.33
N ILE A 89 8.58 7.26 2.22
CA ILE A 89 9.22 7.70 0.96
C ILE A 89 10.55 6.97 0.75
N THR A 90 11.35 6.79 1.80
CA THR A 90 12.68 6.18 1.71
C THR A 90 12.63 4.65 1.62
N GLY A 91 11.67 4.02 2.31
CA GLY A 91 11.49 2.56 2.34
C GLY A 91 10.86 2.00 1.07
N ASN A 92 10.12 2.82 0.33
CA ASN A 92 9.40 2.35 -0.85
C ASN A 92 10.19 2.56 -2.15
N ARG A 93 9.86 1.72 -3.14
CA ARG A 93 10.42 1.79 -4.49
C ARG A 93 9.71 2.89 -5.29
N VAL A 94 10.10 4.13 -5.01
CA VAL A 94 9.62 5.33 -5.72
C VAL A 94 10.65 5.77 -6.75
N GLU A 95 10.28 5.69 -8.02
CA GLU A 95 11.06 6.21 -9.13
C GLU A 95 10.52 7.60 -9.50
N CYS A 96 11.41 8.60 -9.50
CA CYS A 96 11.03 9.97 -9.86
C CYS A 96 11.75 10.38 -11.14
N PHE A 97 11.01 10.97 -12.07
CA PHE A 97 11.47 11.31 -13.39
C PHE A 97 11.18 12.78 -13.71
N SER A 98 12.20 13.54 -14.07
CA SER A 98 12.04 14.92 -14.53
C SER A 98 11.78 14.89 -16.04
N LEU A 99 10.62 15.40 -16.45
CA LEU A 99 10.30 15.53 -17.88
C LEU A 99 11.18 16.58 -18.57
N LEU A 100 11.87 17.44 -17.81
CA LEU A 100 12.81 18.42 -18.34
C LEU A 100 14.13 17.78 -18.78
N ASP A 101 14.43 16.57 -18.30
CA ASP A 101 15.68 15.86 -18.61
C ASP A 101 15.58 15.13 -19.96
N CYS A 102 14.40 15.18 -20.58
CA CYS A 102 14.08 14.53 -21.84
C CYS A 102 13.83 15.55 -22.95
N SER A 103 14.51 15.38 -24.08
CA SER A 103 14.20 16.09 -25.32
C SER A 103 12.99 15.49 -26.05
N ASN A 104 12.63 14.24 -25.75
CA ASN A 104 11.50 13.51 -26.32
C ASN A 104 11.05 12.39 -25.36
N LEU A 105 9.97 11.67 -25.70
CA LEU A 105 9.39 10.63 -24.84
C LEU A 105 10.22 9.34 -24.72
N VAL A 106 11.27 9.14 -25.53
CA VAL A 106 12.02 7.88 -25.56
C VAL A 106 12.67 7.61 -24.20
N GLY A 107 13.34 8.59 -23.60
CA GLY A 107 13.98 8.42 -22.29
C GLY A 107 12.98 8.11 -21.17
N PHE A 108 11.76 8.65 -21.27
CA PHE A 108 10.68 8.30 -20.35
C PHE A 108 10.17 6.86 -20.57
N CYS A 109 9.97 6.45 -21.82
CA CYS A 109 9.55 5.08 -22.15
C CYS A 109 10.56 4.03 -21.68
N ASP A 110 11.85 4.33 -21.73
CA ASP A 110 12.92 3.45 -21.23
C ASP A 110 12.85 3.32 -19.69
N SER A 111 12.71 4.43 -18.97
CA SER A 111 12.52 4.43 -17.50
C SER A 111 11.23 3.69 -17.13
N TRP A 112 10.14 3.92 -17.85
CA TRP A 112 8.87 3.20 -17.66
C TRP A 112 9.02 1.70 -17.87
N SER A 113 9.73 1.27 -18.91
CA SER A 113 9.99 -0.15 -19.20
C SER A 113 10.81 -0.81 -18.09
N LYS A 114 11.83 -0.10 -17.59
CA LYS A 114 12.63 -0.52 -16.44
C LYS A 114 11.79 -0.60 -15.17
N PHE A 115 10.92 0.37 -14.93
CA PHE A 115 9.99 0.40 -13.80
C PHE A 115 9.05 -0.81 -13.82
N ILE A 116 8.40 -1.08 -14.96
CA ILE A 116 7.49 -2.23 -15.11
C ILE A 116 8.21 -3.56 -14.89
N SER A 117 9.47 -3.67 -15.29
CA SER A 117 10.24 -4.91 -15.11
C SER A 117 10.44 -5.32 -13.64
N GLN A 118 10.24 -4.39 -12.69
CA GLN A 118 10.34 -4.63 -11.25
C GLN A 118 9.11 -5.29 -10.66
N PHE A 119 7.98 -5.30 -11.38
CA PHE A 119 6.77 -5.99 -10.92
C PHE A 119 6.98 -7.51 -10.97
N PRO A 120 6.45 -8.27 -9.99
CA PRO A 120 6.45 -9.72 -10.05
C PRO A 120 5.78 -10.18 -11.34
N LYS A 121 6.46 -11.03 -12.12
CA LYS A 121 5.84 -11.72 -13.25
C LYS A 121 5.10 -12.92 -12.68
N TYR A 122 3.78 -12.95 -12.89
CA TYR A 122 2.92 -14.10 -12.55
C TYR A 122 3.15 -15.27 -13.51
#